data_AF-A0A7C7L2P3-F1
#
_entry.id   AF-A0A7C7L2P3-F1
#
_cell.length_a   1.000
_cell.length_b   1.000
_cell.length_c   1.000
_cell.angle_alpha   90.00
_cell.angle_beta   90.00
_cell.angle_gamma   90.00
#
_symmetry.space_group_name_H-M   'P 1'
#
loop_
_entity.id
_entity.type
_entity.pdbx_description
1 polymer ?
#
loop_
_entity_poly.entity_id
_entity_poly.type
_entity_poly.pdbx_seq_one_letter_code
_entity_poly.pdbx_strand_id
1 'polypeptide(L)'
;MGAMLQNAHAIVSTFLIRIALGCSLFALITLNGIASAGVAKAIFSFHDDFSRYKLGSDGAPVWDTDSIGWQVVDGVYRSDSRSKSFAVLTRAPYAKALRMEATLTVHKSLVTGWKIAGIALYYDAHNYWHLALVEAPDDADKHHFAELVESLKGRWLAQSAKDTAPPVVIDTNGDFRWQYEQQYKLVLELTPQAITGMVFDAQGKLCFKRSYRFDKRDAVRTGRPALDCGGFEVTFDDVHVEVMQVAPAPQPTPKTYPPYESRGCRDIRGRRTGFFHVERHDGIWWVIDPNGYGFYIIGTDHVNYNVHWCEKLGYAPYHRNVARKYGSEDAWAEATVQRLLNWGFNSLGANNSPSTRYRGLAHTEFLGMGTMFASYSDICPKVHWTGFPNVFHPKFEEFCDKLARKRCAPNRDDPWLLGYFLDNELEWFGKSHREGGLFEEAFKKPANHSAKRALVEFLRG
;
A
#
# COMPACT_ATOMS: atom_id res chain seq x y z
N MET A 1 82.35 12.38 -27.34
CA MET A 1 81.65 11.91 -26.12
C MET A 1 80.46 11.09 -26.61
N GLY A 2 80.54 9.78 -26.84
CA GLY A 2 81.02 8.70 -25.96
C GLY A 2 79.90 8.38 -24.96
N ALA A 3 79.29 7.20 -24.85
CA ALA A 3 79.45 5.90 -25.50
C ALA A 3 78.25 5.01 -25.10
N MET A 4 77.79 4.15 -26.03
CA MET A 4 77.43 2.72 -25.84
C MET A 4 76.36 2.29 -24.78
N LEU A 5 75.56 1.22 -24.91
CA LEU A 5 75.74 -0.15 -25.41
C LEU A 5 74.32 -0.73 -25.72
N GLN A 6 74.07 -1.38 -26.89
CA GLN A 6 74.07 -2.85 -27.17
C GLN A 6 72.90 -3.63 -26.53
N ASN A 7 72.32 -4.73 -27.05
CA ASN A 7 72.43 -5.64 -28.20
C ASN A 7 71.20 -6.60 -28.07
N ALA A 8 70.42 -7.03 -29.08
CA ALA A 8 70.65 -7.90 -30.25
C ALA A 8 70.10 -9.34 -30.09
N HIS A 9 69.78 -9.96 -31.26
CA HIS A 9 69.39 -11.35 -31.60
C HIS A 9 67.88 -11.63 -31.72
N ALA A 10 67.21 -11.83 -32.89
CA ALA A 10 67.48 -12.38 -34.24
C ALA A 10 67.34 -13.92 -34.40
N ILE A 11 66.52 -14.34 -35.39
CA ILE A 11 66.52 -15.52 -36.31
C ILE A 11 65.07 -15.60 -36.87
N VAL A 12 64.72 -15.15 -38.09
CA VAL A 12 64.96 -15.63 -39.48
C VAL A 12 64.33 -17.00 -39.82
N SER A 13 63.22 -16.98 -40.58
CA SER A 13 63.18 -17.67 -41.88
C SER A 13 62.04 -17.20 -42.78
N THR A 14 62.41 -17.10 -44.05
CA THR A 14 61.77 -16.47 -45.20
C THR A 14 60.98 -17.51 -46.00
N PHE A 15 59.86 -17.16 -46.64
CA PHE A 15 59.65 -17.50 -48.05
C PHE A 15 58.54 -16.65 -48.72
N LEU A 16 58.83 -16.28 -49.96
CA LEU A 16 58.14 -15.34 -50.86
C LEU A 16 56.95 -15.96 -51.61
N ILE A 17 56.02 -15.10 -52.09
CA ILE A 17 55.49 -14.95 -53.48
C ILE A 17 54.20 -14.09 -53.38
N ARG A 18 54.22 -12.77 -53.63
CA ARG A 18 54.03 -12.01 -54.90
C ARG A 18 52.65 -12.13 -55.60
N ILE A 19 51.99 -10.94 -55.65
CA ILE A 19 51.20 -10.33 -56.75
C ILE A 19 49.74 -10.77 -56.95
N ALA A 20 48.77 -9.88 -56.68
CA ALA A 20 48.05 -9.08 -57.70
C ALA A 20 46.90 -8.26 -57.08
N LEU A 21 46.78 -7.01 -57.53
CA LEU A 21 45.73 -6.04 -57.20
C LEU A 21 44.34 -6.47 -57.70
N GLY A 22 43.29 -5.98 -57.02
CA GLY A 22 42.13 -5.45 -57.75
C GLY A 22 40.74 -5.71 -57.17
N CYS A 23 40.15 -4.64 -56.62
CA CYS A 23 38.71 -4.33 -56.64
C CYS A 23 37.78 -4.99 -55.60
N SER A 24 37.42 -4.13 -54.65
CA SER A 24 36.31 -4.14 -53.71
C SER A 24 34.97 -4.65 -54.27
N LEU A 25 34.30 -5.56 -53.54
CA LEU A 25 32.88 -5.48 -53.17
C LEU A 25 32.44 -6.69 -52.31
N PHE A 26 31.63 -6.42 -51.30
CA PHE A 26 30.80 -7.35 -50.51
C PHE A 26 31.49 -8.50 -49.76
N ALA A 27 31.84 -8.24 -48.49
CA ALA A 27 32.03 -9.29 -47.50
C ALA A 27 30.70 -9.58 -46.79
N LEU A 28 30.00 -10.61 -47.29
CA LEU A 28 29.09 -11.44 -46.49
C LEU A 28 29.93 -12.07 -45.38
N ILE A 29 29.75 -11.67 -44.12
CA ILE A 29 30.30 -12.38 -42.97
C ILE A 29 29.12 -12.99 -42.21
N THR A 30 28.89 -14.27 -42.53
CA THR A 30 28.39 -15.34 -41.67
C THR A 30 27.74 -14.93 -40.35
N LEU A 31 26.40 -14.95 -40.32
CA LEU A 31 25.65 -15.22 -39.10
C LEU A 31 25.90 -16.67 -38.68
N ASN A 32 26.77 -16.87 -37.69
CA ASN A 32 26.82 -18.11 -36.94
C ASN A 32 26.59 -17.82 -35.46
N GLY A 33 25.46 -18.32 -34.96
CA GLY A 33 25.34 -18.84 -33.61
C GLY A 33 25.37 -17.85 -32.47
N ILE A 34 24.38 -16.96 -32.38
CA ILE A 34 23.85 -16.64 -31.05
C ILE A 34 22.77 -17.67 -30.78
N ALA A 35 23.12 -18.69 -30.01
CA ALA A 35 22.14 -19.56 -29.38
C ALA A 35 21.13 -18.67 -28.67
N SER A 36 19.86 -18.76 -29.05
CA SER A 36 18.78 -18.14 -28.27
C SER A 36 18.94 -18.63 -26.84
N ALA A 37 19.22 -17.71 -25.91
CA ALA A 37 18.99 -17.99 -24.50
C ALA A 37 17.53 -18.45 -24.42
N GLY A 38 17.31 -19.73 -24.16
CA GLY A 38 15.97 -20.30 -24.16
C GLY A 38 15.08 -19.47 -23.26
N VAL A 39 14.05 -18.84 -23.82
CA VAL A 39 13.01 -18.19 -23.04
C VAL A 39 12.45 -19.27 -22.12
N ALA A 40 12.69 -19.15 -20.82
CA ALA A 40 12.16 -20.10 -19.87
C ALA A 40 10.64 -20.14 -20.05
N LYS A 41 10.11 -21.31 -20.42
CA LYS A 41 8.68 -21.48 -20.71
C LYS A 41 7.86 -21.03 -19.50
N ALA A 42 6.85 -20.18 -19.72
CA ALA A 42 5.91 -19.80 -18.67
C ALA A 42 5.23 -21.04 -18.09
N ILE A 43 5.23 -21.15 -16.76
CA ILE A 43 4.55 -22.21 -16.01
C ILE A 43 3.15 -21.76 -15.56
N PHE A 44 2.86 -20.46 -15.65
CA PHE A 44 1.53 -19.88 -15.51
C PHE A 44 1.42 -18.69 -16.46
N SER A 45 0.28 -18.58 -17.14
CA SER A 45 -0.05 -17.45 -18.01
C SER A 45 -1.46 -16.96 -17.68
N PHE A 46 -1.67 -15.66 -17.73
CA PHE A 46 -2.94 -15.02 -17.46
C PHE A 46 -3.12 -13.79 -18.36
N HIS A 47 -4.34 -13.60 -18.85
CA HIS A 47 -4.76 -12.46 -19.63
C HIS A 47 -6.11 -11.96 -19.12
N ASP A 48 -6.25 -10.64 -18.99
CA ASP A 48 -7.50 -10.00 -18.61
C ASP A 48 -7.68 -8.70 -19.39
N ASP A 49 -8.73 -8.66 -20.20
CA ASP A 49 -9.22 -7.48 -20.93
C ASP A 49 -10.43 -6.83 -20.23
N PHE A 50 -10.77 -7.32 -19.03
CA PHE A 50 -11.88 -6.88 -18.19
C PHE A 50 -13.29 -6.90 -18.80
N SER A 51 -13.45 -7.37 -20.05
CA SER A 51 -14.72 -7.40 -20.77
C SER A 51 -15.76 -8.35 -20.15
N ARG A 52 -15.30 -9.30 -19.31
CA ARG A 52 -16.12 -10.38 -18.74
C ARG A 52 -16.75 -10.04 -17.39
N TYR A 53 -16.33 -8.94 -16.75
CA TYR A 53 -16.87 -8.55 -15.46
C TYR A 53 -18.18 -7.78 -15.62
N LYS A 54 -19.03 -7.84 -14.59
CA LYS A 54 -20.21 -6.99 -14.52
C LYS A 54 -19.79 -5.54 -14.27
N LEU A 55 -20.57 -4.60 -14.82
CA LEU A 55 -20.43 -3.17 -14.51
C LEU A 55 -20.44 -2.97 -12.99
N GLY A 56 -19.44 -2.26 -12.46
CA GLY A 56 -19.28 -1.98 -11.04
C GLY A 56 -18.60 -3.08 -10.23
N SER A 57 -18.23 -4.21 -10.84
CA SER A 57 -17.47 -5.28 -10.19
C SER A 57 -16.10 -4.78 -9.73
N ASP A 58 -15.71 -5.06 -8.49
CA ASP A 58 -14.37 -4.72 -7.98
C ASP A 58 -13.26 -5.64 -8.52
N GLY A 59 -13.62 -6.66 -9.33
CA GLY A 59 -12.70 -7.62 -9.95
C GLY A 59 -12.61 -8.96 -9.21
N ALA A 60 -13.30 -9.11 -8.08
CA ALA A 60 -13.31 -10.35 -7.33
C ALA A 60 -13.93 -11.53 -8.12
N PRO A 61 -13.48 -12.78 -7.88
CA PRO A 61 -12.40 -13.17 -6.98
C PRO A 61 -11.00 -13.11 -7.64
N VAL A 62 -10.90 -12.71 -8.92
CA VAL A 62 -9.64 -12.73 -9.68
C VAL A 62 -8.66 -11.69 -9.15
N TRP A 63 -9.20 -10.52 -8.81
CA TRP A 63 -8.48 -9.41 -8.21
C TRP A 63 -8.94 -9.22 -6.77
N ASP A 64 -8.00 -9.05 -5.84
CA ASP A 64 -8.28 -8.64 -4.46
C ASP A 64 -7.84 -7.18 -4.28
N THR A 65 -8.78 -6.35 -3.86
CA THR A 65 -8.60 -4.90 -3.77
C THR A 65 -8.71 -4.42 -2.34
N ASP A 66 -7.79 -3.53 -1.93
CA ASP A 66 -7.72 -3.01 -0.57
C ASP A 66 -8.56 -1.73 -0.36
N SER A 67 -9.23 -1.25 -1.41
CA SER A 67 -10.13 -0.10 -1.36
C SER A 67 -11.32 -0.27 -2.32
N ILE A 68 -12.36 0.56 -2.10
CA ILE A 68 -13.56 0.66 -2.94
C ILE A 68 -13.36 1.48 -4.23
N GLY A 69 -12.14 1.98 -4.45
CA GLY A 69 -11.82 2.82 -5.60
C GLY A 69 -11.72 2.04 -6.92
N TRP A 70 -11.67 0.71 -6.85
CA TRP A 70 -11.54 -0.18 -7.99
C TRP A 70 -12.90 -0.65 -8.49
N GLN A 71 -13.10 -0.61 -9.80
CA GLN A 71 -14.31 -1.13 -10.43
C GLN A 71 -14.14 -1.31 -11.93
N VAL A 72 -14.81 -2.30 -12.50
CA VAL A 72 -14.91 -2.44 -13.96
C VAL A 72 -16.02 -1.55 -14.48
N VAL A 73 -15.68 -0.69 -15.44
CA VAL A 73 -16.60 0.24 -16.12
C VAL A 73 -16.31 0.16 -17.61
N ASP A 74 -17.35 -0.08 -18.42
CA ASP A 74 -17.25 -0.14 -19.88
C ASP A 74 -16.14 -1.08 -20.41
N GLY A 75 -15.94 -2.21 -19.73
CA GLY A 75 -14.94 -3.21 -20.13
C GLY A 75 -13.50 -2.86 -19.79
N VAL A 76 -13.23 -1.78 -19.05
CA VAL A 76 -11.90 -1.45 -18.52
C VAL A 76 -11.89 -1.44 -17.00
N TYR A 77 -10.74 -1.68 -16.39
CA TYR A 77 -10.62 -1.66 -14.94
C TYR A 77 -10.19 -0.28 -14.44
N ARG A 78 -11.14 0.43 -13.84
CA ARG A 78 -10.96 1.80 -13.38
C ARG A 78 -10.54 1.82 -11.91
N SER A 79 -9.64 2.75 -11.57
CA SER A 79 -9.39 3.15 -10.19
C SER A 79 -9.53 4.66 -10.02
N ASP A 80 -10.21 5.09 -8.95
CA ASP A 80 -10.25 6.48 -8.47
C ASP A 80 -9.76 6.61 -7.02
N SER A 81 -8.92 5.66 -6.59
CA SER A 81 -8.37 5.61 -5.25
C SER A 81 -7.55 6.87 -4.92
N ARG A 82 -8.04 7.69 -3.98
CA ARG A 82 -7.37 8.93 -3.53
C ARG A 82 -6.09 8.69 -2.73
N SER A 83 -5.97 7.51 -2.11
CA SER A 83 -4.78 7.05 -1.41
C SER A 83 -4.21 5.83 -2.12
N LYS A 84 -2.93 5.52 -1.86
CA LYS A 84 -2.29 4.35 -2.45
C LYS A 84 -3.10 3.08 -2.14
N SER A 85 -3.44 2.37 -3.19
CA SER A 85 -4.30 1.19 -3.19
C SER A 85 -3.79 0.22 -4.25
N PHE A 86 -4.02 -1.07 -4.01
CA PHE A 86 -3.60 -2.14 -4.92
C PHE A 86 -4.79 -3.02 -5.32
N ALA A 87 -4.77 -3.48 -6.57
CA ALA A 87 -5.55 -4.63 -7.02
C ALA A 87 -4.58 -5.78 -7.29
N VAL A 88 -4.59 -6.81 -6.44
CA VAL A 88 -3.64 -7.93 -6.49
C VAL A 88 -4.26 -9.09 -7.27
N LEU A 89 -3.54 -9.61 -8.27
CA LEU A 89 -4.00 -10.76 -9.04
C LEU A 89 -3.87 -12.05 -8.20
N THR A 90 -4.95 -12.47 -7.57
CA THR A 90 -4.95 -13.61 -6.63
C THR A 90 -4.79 -14.96 -7.32
N ARG A 91 -5.18 -15.04 -8.60
CA ARG A 91 -5.03 -16.24 -9.43
C ARG A 91 -3.58 -16.54 -9.78
N ALA A 92 -2.71 -15.53 -9.80
CA ALA A 92 -1.29 -15.74 -10.02
C ALA A 92 -0.64 -16.33 -8.76
N PRO A 93 0.26 -17.32 -8.90
CA PRO A 93 1.10 -17.73 -7.79
C PRO A 93 2.06 -16.59 -7.40
N TYR A 94 2.61 -16.66 -6.19
CA TYR A 94 3.80 -15.87 -5.89
C TYR A 94 4.91 -16.29 -6.83
N ALA A 95 5.62 -15.31 -7.39
CA ALA A 95 6.65 -15.54 -8.39
C ALA A 95 7.98 -14.96 -7.94
N LYS A 96 9.07 -15.65 -8.30
CA LYS A 96 10.46 -15.16 -8.21
C LYS A 96 11.08 -14.90 -9.60
N ALA A 97 10.35 -15.25 -10.67
CA ALA A 97 10.61 -14.80 -12.02
C ALA A 97 9.27 -14.65 -12.76
N LEU A 98 8.98 -13.44 -13.24
CA LEU A 98 7.73 -13.12 -13.94
C LEU A 98 7.92 -12.01 -14.96
N ARG A 99 6.96 -11.91 -15.88
CA ARG A 99 6.74 -10.75 -16.73
C ARG A 99 5.28 -10.34 -16.58
N MET A 100 5.03 -9.07 -16.31
CA MET A 100 3.70 -8.46 -16.26
C MET A 100 3.64 -7.30 -17.24
N GLU A 101 2.54 -7.18 -17.95
CA GLU A 101 2.23 -6.09 -18.85
C GLU A 101 0.82 -5.56 -18.55
N ALA A 102 0.60 -4.25 -18.70
CA ALA A 102 -0.72 -3.66 -18.68
C ALA A 102 -0.73 -2.36 -19.49
N THR A 103 -1.86 -2.07 -20.14
CA THR A 103 -2.14 -0.75 -20.71
C THR A 103 -2.72 0.14 -19.61
N LEU A 104 -2.17 1.34 -19.43
CA LEU A 104 -2.58 2.33 -18.45
C LEU A 104 -2.92 3.65 -19.16
N THR A 105 -4.06 4.22 -18.80
CA THR A 105 -4.42 5.61 -19.14
C THR A 105 -4.66 6.39 -17.86
N VAL A 106 -4.03 7.56 -17.75
CA VAL A 106 -4.27 8.51 -16.64
C VAL A 106 -5.22 9.60 -17.13
N HIS A 107 -6.36 9.78 -16.45
CA HIS A 107 -7.40 10.71 -16.89
C HIS A 107 -7.33 12.06 -16.18
N LYS A 108 -7.25 12.04 -14.84
CA LYS A 108 -7.15 13.26 -14.04
C LYS A 108 -6.55 13.03 -12.67
N SER A 109 -6.01 14.09 -12.09
CA SER A 109 -5.62 14.18 -10.70
C SER A 109 -6.84 14.33 -9.77
N LEU A 110 -6.79 13.71 -8.58
CA LEU A 110 -7.84 13.75 -7.55
C LEU A 110 -7.39 14.38 -6.23
N VAL A 111 -6.09 14.62 -6.06
CA VAL A 111 -5.47 15.14 -4.83
C VAL A 111 -4.38 16.15 -5.17
N THR A 112 -3.88 16.90 -4.19
CA THR A 112 -2.80 17.90 -4.40
C THR A 112 -1.40 17.37 -4.08
N GLY A 113 -1.30 16.24 -3.38
CA GLY A 113 -0.03 15.60 -3.02
C GLY A 113 0.57 14.77 -4.16
N TRP A 114 1.46 13.84 -3.80
CA TRP A 114 2.01 12.87 -4.76
C TRP A 114 0.91 11.98 -5.34
N LYS A 115 0.92 11.78 -6.66
CA LYS A 115 -0.01 10.87 -7.36
C LYS A 115 0.77 9.83 -8.17
N ILE A 116 0.31 8.59 -8.15
CA ILE A 116 1.01 7.43 -8.70
C ILE A 116 -0.03 6.50 -9.34
N ALA A 117 0.26 5.98 -10.53
CA ALA A 117 -0.47 4.88 -11.14
C ALA A 117 0.45 3.95 -11.93
N GLY A 118 0.28 2.64 -11.79
CA GLY A 118 1.20 1.70 -12.39
C GLY A 118 0.89 0.23 -12.14
N ILE A 119 1.91 -0.60 -12.34
CA ILE A 119 1.89 -2.04 -12.06
C ILE A 119 2.94 -2.40 -11.00
N ALA A 120 2.75 -3.50 -10.29
CA ALA A 120 3.56 -3.85 -9.14
C ALA A 120 3.87 -5.34 -9.04
N LEU A 121 5.04 -5.63 -8.46
CA LEU A 121 5.35 -6.90 -7.81
C LEU A 121 5.00 -6.75 -6.33
N TYR A 122 3.87 -7.27 -5.93
CA TYR A 122 3.29 -7.08 -4.60
C TYR A 122 3.52 -8.31 -3.70
N TYR A 123 4.28 -8.14 -2.62
CA TYR A 123 4.37 -9.17 -1.58
C TYR A 123 3.36 -8.91 -0.47
N ASP A 124 3.37 -7.69 0.06
CA ASP A 124 2.40 -7.10 0.98
C ASP A 124 2.46 -5.56 0.92
N ALA A 125 1.67 -4.86 1.75
CA ALA A 125 1.61 -3.39 1.75
C ALA A 125 2.91 -2.69 2.22
N HIS A 126 3.89 -3.44 2.74
CA HIS A 126 5.18 -2.96 3.22
C HIS A 126 6.35 -3.43 2.34
N ASN A 127 6.10 -4.38 1.44
CA ASN A 127 7.09 -5.05 0.62
C ASN A 127 6.55 -5.18 -0.81
N TYR A 128 6.97 -4.28 -1.69
CA TYR A 128 6.61 -4.33 -3.10
C TYR A 128 7.62 -3.55 -3.95
N TRP A 129 7.68 -3.92 -5.22
CA TRP A 129 8.17 -3.02 -6.26
C TRP A 129 6.98 -2.50 -7.06
N HIS A 130 7.07 -1.27 -7.54
CA HIS A 130 6.12 -0.76 -8.52
C HIS A 130 6.85 -0.06 -9.66
N LEU A 131 6.31 -0.19 -10.86
CA LEU A 131 6.62 0.62 -12.03
C LEU A 131 5.44 1.56 -12.25
N ALA A 132 5.66 2.85 -12.16
CA ALA A 132 4.54 3.80 -12.16
C ALA A 132 4.82 5.08 -12.94
N LEU A 133 3.73 5.66 -13.44
CA LEU A 133 3.64 7.06 -13.86
C LEU A 133 3.32 7.90 -12.62
N VAL A 134 4.05 8.98 -12.44
CA VAL A 134 4.02 9.84 -11.25
C VAL A 134 3.80 11.29 -11.63
N GLU A 135 2.92 11.98 -10.91
CA GLU A 135 2.82 13.45 -10.89
C GLU A 135 3.28 13.95 -9.52
N ALA A 136 4.19 14.91 -9.53
CA ALA A 136 4.64 15.58 -8.32
C ALA A 136 3.51 16.40 -7.65
N PRO A 137 3.66 16.74 -6.36
CA PRO A 137 2.72 17.62 -5.68
C PRO A 137 2.50 18.95 -6.41
N ASP A 138 1.35 19.55 -6.12
CA ASP A 138 0.95 20.83 -6.71
C ASP A 138 1.91 21.98 -6.37
N ASP A 139 2.58 21.90 -5.22
CA ASP A 139 3.60 22.83 -4.75
C ASP A 139 5.03 22.48 -5.20
N ALA A 140 5.19 21.43 -6.02
CA ALA A 140 6.46 20.94 -6.56
C ALA A 140 6.42 20.81 -8.10
N ASP A 141 5.87 21.84 -8.76
CA ASP A 141 5.78 22.03 -10.22
C ASP A 141 4.94 21.01 -10.99
N LYS A 142 4.25 20.07 -10.32
CA LYS A 142 3.42 19.02 -10.95
C LYS A 142 4.12 18.25 -12.07
N HIS A 143 5.43 18.10 -11.99
CA HIS A 143 6.17 17.47 -13.08
C HIS A 143 5.83 15.97 -13.18
N HIS A 144 5.72 15.50 -14.42
CA HIS A 144 5.36 14.12 -14.76
C HIS A 144 6.62 13.29 -15.01
N PHE A 145 6.71 12.08 -14.47
CA PHE A 145 7.81 11.16 -14.77
C PHE A 145 7.39 9.71 -14.56
N ALA A 146 8.24 8.78 -14.98
CA ALA A 146 8.09 7.36 -14.65
C ALA A 146 9.14 6.93 -13.63
N GLU A 147 8.79 5.98 -12.78
CA GLU A 147 9.70 5.44 -11.77
C GLU A 147 9.58 3.92 -11.62
N LEU A 148 10.66 3.31 -11.13
CA LEU A 148 10.69 1.96 -10.61
C LEU A 148 11.21 2.06 -9.18
N VAL A 149 10.37 1.79 -8.18
CA VAL A 149 10.69 2.03 -6.77
C VAL A 149 10.36 0.82 -5.91
N GLU A 150 11.17 0.62 -4.86
CA GLU A 150 10.99 -0.41 -3.86
C GLU A 150 10.43 0.19 -2.56
N SER A 151 9.37 -0.44 -2.06
CA SER A 151 9.06 -0.43 -0.62
C SER A 151 9.60 -1.72 -0.01
N LEU A 152 10.48 -1.60 0.99
CA LEU A 152 11.04 -2.74 1.71
C LEU A 152 10.87 -2.52 3.20
N LYS A 153 10.20 -3.44 3.89
CA LYS A 153 9.92 -3.35 5.33
C LYS A 153 9.26 -2.01 5.71
N GLY A 154 8.40 -1.50 4.83
CA GLY A 154 7.69 -0.24 4.97
C GLY A 154 8.50 1.02 4.67
N ARG A 155 9.80 0.89 4.37
CA ARG A 155 10.63 2.02 3.93
C ARG A 155 10.38 2.30 2.45
N TRP A 156 9.84 3.48 2.14
CA TRP A 156 9.71 3.98 0.77
C TRP A 156 11.08 4.39 0.19
N LEU A 157 11.25 4.26 -1.13
CA LEU A 157 12.54 4.51 -1.82
C LEU A 157 13.70 3.70 -1.23
N ALA A 158 13.41 2.46 -0.79
CA ALA A 158 14.41 1.61 -0.16
C ALA A 158 15.59 1.34 -1.09
N GLN A 159 15.38 1.32 -2.41
CA GLN A 159 16.42 1.15 -3.42
C GLN A 159 17.51 2.23 -3.38
N SER A 160 17.18 3.43 -2.90
CA SER A 160 18.08 4.59 -2.83
C SER A 160 18.70 4.80 -1.42
N ALA A 161 18.48 3.86 -0.51
CA ALA A 161 18.98 3.91 0.86
C ALA A 161 20.53 3.85 0.91
N LYS A 162 21.17 4.82 1.58
CA LYS A 162 22.65 4.92 1.69
C LYS A 162 23.32 3.71 2.33
N ASP A 163 22.56 2.96 3.12
CA ASP A 163 22.92 1.73 3.83
C ASP A 163 22.81 0.46 2.95
N THR A 164 22.43 0.60 1.68
CA THR A 164 22.35 -0.50 0.70
C THR A 164 23.36 -0.27 -0.44
N ALA A 165 23.99 -1.34 -0.92
CA ALA A 165 24.93 -1.25 -2.05
C ALA A 165 24.24 -0.66 -3.30
N PRO A 166 24.90 0.26 -4.04
CA PRO A 166 24.28 0.91 -5.19
C PRO A 166 24.00 -0.14 -6.25
N PRO A 167 22.76 -0.27 -6.74
CA PRO A 167 22.45 -1.24 -7.77
C PRO A 167 23.11 -0.81 -9.08
N VAL A 168 23.49 -1.79 -9.92
CA VAL A 168 23.83 -1.50 -11.31
C VAL A 168 22.53 -1.08 -12.01
N VAL A 169 22.46 0.19 -12.41
CA VAL A 169 21.29 0.76 -13.08
C VAL A 169 21.54 0.79 -14.59
N ILE A 170 20.69 0.10 -15.35
CA ILE A 170 20.49 0.41 -16.75
C ILE A 170 19.32 1.37 -16.81
N ASP A 171 19.59 2.63 -17.14
CA ASP A 171 18.58 3.69 -17.19
C ASP A 171 18.49 4.29 -18.59
N THR A 172 17.29 4.31 -19.16
CA THR A 172 16.94 5.18 -20.27
C THR A 172 15.81 6.08 -19.80
N ASN A 173 16.12 6.99 -18.88
CA ASN A 173 15.12 7.86 -18.25
C ASN A 173 14.76 9.06 -19.13
N GLY A 174 15.72 9.60 -19.89
CA GLY A 174 15.56 10.80 -20.71
C GLY A 174 14.79 11.95 -20.03
N ASP A 175 14.22 12.83 -20.85
CA ASP A 175 13.24 13.86 -20.47
C ASP A 175 11.80 13.33 -20.60
N PHE A 176 11.54 12.04 -20.31
CA PHE A 176 10.20 11.49 -20.48
C PHE A 176 9.21 12.20 -19.55
N ARG A 177 8.15 12.77 -20.17
CA ARG A 177 7.01 13.41 -19.51
C ARG A 177 5.75 12.79 -20.06
N TRP A 178 5.11 11.91 -19.28
CA TRP A 178 3.84 11.30 -19.67
C TRP A 178 2.73 12.36 -19.75
N GLN A 179 1.66 12.09 -20.52
CA GLN A 179 0.55 13.00 -20.76
C GLN A 179 -0.77 12.37 -20.33
N TYR A 180 -1.71 13.20 -19.85
CA TYR A 180 -3.08 12.77 -19.60
C TYR A 180 -3.76 12.28 -20.89
N GLU A 181 -4.71 11.35 -20.72
CA GLU A 181 -5.49 10.73 -21.81
C GLU A 181 -4.64 9.98 -22.86
N GLN A 182 -3.34 9.83 -22.63
CA GLN A 182 -2.47 9.00 -23.46
C GLN A 182 -2.34 7.60 -22.86
N GLN A 183 -2.47 6.59 -23.72
CA GLN A 183 -2.22 5.21 -23.37
C GLN A 183 -0.71 4.92 -23.31
N TYR A 184 -0.31 4.24 -22.24
CA TYR A 184 1.04 3.71 -22.07
C TYR A 184 0.98 2.23 -21.75
N LYS A 185 1.87 1.46 -22.37
CA LYS A 185 2.08 0.06 -22.01
C LYS A 185 3.20 -0.04 -20.98
N LEU A 186 2.85 -0.48 -19.78
CA LEU A 186 3.79 -0.73 -18.69
C LEU A 186 4.21 -2.19 -18.72
N VAL A 187 5.47 -2.44 -18.45
CA VAL A 187 6.07 -3.77 -18.48
C VAL A 187 7.02 -3.94 -17.30
N LEU A 188 6.77 -4.93 -16.45
CA LEU A 188 7.59 -5.27 -15.29
C LEU A 188 8.13 -6.69 -15.42
N GLU A 189 9.44 -6.84 -15.38
CA GLU A 189 10.14 -8.12 -15.43
C GLU A 189 10.89 -8.37 -14.14
N LEU A 190 10.67 -9.54 -13.54
CA LEU A 190 11.41 -10.05 -12.41
C LEU A 190 12.21 -11.28 -12.84
N THR A 191 13.47 -11.33 -12.43
CA THR A 191 14.33 -12.51 -12.49
C THR A 191 14.96 -12.73 -11.10
N PRO A 192 15.56 -13.90 -10.82
CA PRO A 192 16.28 -14.08 -9.56
C PRO A 192 17.43 -13.08 -9.33
N GLN A 193 17.94 -12.45 -10.40
CA GLN A 193 19.09 -11.55 -10.37
C GLN A 193 18.72 -10.07 -10.40
N ALA A 194 17.56 -9.70 -10.94
CA ALA A 194 17.20 -8.31 -11.19
C ALA A 194 15.70 -8.10 -11.36
N ILE A 195 15.28 -6.85 -11.20
CA ILE A 195 13.96 -6.34 -11.61
C ILE A 195 14.12 -5.23 -12.64
N THR A 196 13.28 -5.22 -13.68
CA THR A 196 13.31 -4.24 -14.78
C THR A 196 11.92 -3.73 -15.06
N GLY A 197 11.75 -2.41 -15.11
CA GLY A 197 10.52 -1.74 -15.49
C GLY A 197 10.71 -0.98 -16.80
N MET A 198 9.74 -1.05 -17.70
CA MET A 198 9.73 -0.38 -19.00
C MET A 198 8.37 0.24 -19.28
N VAL A 199 8.37 1.45 -19.86
CA VAL A 199 7.15 2.12 -20.34
C VAL A 199 7.29 2.35 -21.83
N PHE A 200 6.25 2.00 -22.58
CA PHE A 200 6.12 2.26 -24.01
C PHE A 200 4.93 3.18 -24.28
N ASP A 201 5.05 4.06 -25.27
CA ASP A 201 3.89 4.81 -25.77
C ASP A 201 2.95 3.91 -26.60
N ALA A 202 1.81 4.46 -27.02
CA ALA A 202 0.82 3.78 -27.84
C ALA A 202 1.35 3.27 -29.19
N GLN A 203 2.48 3.78 -29.67
CA GLN A 203 3.12 3.33 -30.91
C GLN A 203 4.18 2.23 -30.65
N GLY A 204 4.37 1.82 -29.40
CA GLY A 204 5.35 0.81 -29.00
C GLY A 204 6.78 1.34 -28.90
N LYS A 205 7.00 2.66 -28.90
CA LYS A 205 8.32 3.25 -28.68
C LYS A 205 8.65 3.21 -27.19
N LEU A 206 9.86 2.75 -26.86
CA LEU A 206 10.37 2.75 -25.50
C LEU A 206 10.56 4.20 -25.00
N CYS A 207 9.84 4.56 -23.94
CA CYS A 207 9.88 5.88 -23.30
C CYS A 207 10.73 5.90 -22.02
N PHE A 208 10.66 4.82 -21.24
CA PHE A 208 11.37 4.67 -19.98
C PHE A 208 11.85 3.24 -19.82
N LYS A 209 13.06 3.05 -19.29
CA LYS A 209 13.54 1.76 -18.81
C LYS A 209 14.43 1.96 -17.60
N ARG A 210 14.15 1.22 -16.53
CA ARG A 210 15.02 1.15 -15.37
C ARG A 210 15.18 -0.29 -14.91
N SER A 211 16.41 -0.68 -14.57
CA SER A 211 16.72 -2.00 -14.04
C SER A 211 17.53 -1.92 -12.76
N TYR A 212 17.25 -2.81 -11.81
CA TYR A 212 17.99 -2.96 -10.57
C TYR A 212 18.45 -4.40 -10.41
N ARG A 213 19.77 -4.61 -10.36
CA ARG A 213 20.36 -5.89 -9.95
C ARG A 213 20.25 -6.04 -8.44
N PHE A 214 19.85 -7.22 -7.99
CA PHE A 214 19.70 -7.49 -6.57
C PHE A 214 21.02 -7.82 -5.87
N ASP A 215 21.96 -8.48 -6.57
CA ASP A 215 23.25 -8.95 -6.04
C ASP A 215 23.11 -9.49 -4.58
N LYS A 216 23.90 -8.99 -3.61
CA LYS A 216 23.84 -9.39 -2.18
C LYS A 216 22.88 -8.55 -1.33
N ARG A 217 22.12 -7.65 -1.94
CA ARG A 217 21.24 -6.71 -1.25
C ARG A 217 19.99 -7.41 -0.74
N ASP A 218 19.52 -6.98 0.44
CA ASP A 218 18.16 -7.27 0.87
C ASP A 218 17.17 -6.50 -0.01
N ALA A 219 16.21 -7.20 -0.60
CA ALA A 219 15.29 -6.66 -1.57
C ALA A 219 14.04 -7.53 -1.66
N VAL A 220 12.94 -6.94 -2.11
CA VAL A 220 11.74 -7.68 -2.49
C VAL A 220 12.04 -8.46 -3.77
N ARG A 221 12.16 -9.79 -3.63
CA ARG A 221 12.52 -10.72 -4.72
C ARG A 221 11.38 -11.64 -5.14
N THR A 222 10.24 -11.52 -4.47
CA THR A 222 9.08 -12.37 -4.69
C THR A 222 7.81 -11.56 -4.49
N GLY A 223 6.75 -11.88 -5.22
CA GLY A 223 5.46 -11.24 -5.07
C GLY A 223 4.46 -11.75 -6.11
N ARG A 224 3.25 -11.21 -6.06
CA ARG A 224 2.22 -11.36 -7.07
C ARG A 224 2.16 -10.15 -8.00
N PRO A 225 1.75 -10.32 -9.26
CA PRO A 225 1.37 -9.20 -10.12
C PRO A 225 0.22 -8.40 -9.48
N ALA A 226 0.31 -7.08 -9.54
CA ALA A 226 -0.73 -6.18 -9.03
C ALA A 226 -0.80 -4.89 -9.85
N LEU A 227 -1.94 -4.22 -9.79
CA LEU A 227 -2.11 -2.84 -10.24
C LEU A 227 -1.99 -1.91 -9.03
N ASP A 228 -1.45 -0.71 -9.25
CA ASP A 228 -1.18 0.30 -8.22
C ASP A 228 -1.82 1.62 -8.64
N CYS A 229 -2.56 2.24 -7.73
CA CYS A 229 -3.13 3.57 -7.95
C CYS A 229 -3.22 4.34 -6.64
N GLY A 230 -2.89 5.63 -6.69
CA GLY A 230 -3.12 6.57 -5.60
C GLY A 230 -3.13 8.01 -6.12
N GLY A 231 -4.23 8.73 -5.87
CA GLY A 231 -4.35 10.15 -6.19
C GLY A 231 -4.78 10.48 -7.62
N PHE A 232 -4.97 9.47 -8.48
CA PHE A 232 -5.46 9.63 -9.85
C PHE A 232 -6.81 8.94 -10.07
N GLU A 233 -7.51 9.39 -11.12
CA GLU A 233 -8.48 8.57 -11.84
C GLU A 233 -7.78 7.96 -13.07
N VAL A 234 -7.77 6.63 -13.15
CA VAL A 234 -7.06 5.87 -14.18
C VAL A 234 -7.89 4.70 -14.70
N THR A 235 -7.54 4.21 -15.88
CA THR A 235 -8.03 2.94 -16.42
C THR A 235 -6.86 2.02 -16.77
N PHE A 236 -7.05 0.74 -16.48
CA PHE A 236 -6.20 -0.35 -16.87
C PHE A 236 -6.92 -1.26 -17.86
N ASP A 237 -6.18 -1.78 -18.83
CA ASP A 237 -6.67 -2.74 -19.82
C ASP A 237 -5.52 -3.65 -20.30
N ASP A 238 -5.86 -4.73 -21.01
CA ASP A 238 -4.94 -5.69 -21.62
C ASP A 238 -3.81 -6.15 -20.67
N VAL A 239 -4.21 -6.67 -19.51
CA VAL A 239 -3.26 -7.17 -18.51
C VAL A 239 -2.78 -8.54 -18.96
N HIS A 240 -1.47 -8.69 -19.15
CA HIS A 240 -0.84 -9.97 -19.47
C HIS A 240 0.20 -10.33 -18.40
N VAL A 241 0.18 -11.57 -17.92
CA VAL A 241 1.10 -12.07 -16.91
C VAL A 241 1.65 -13.42 -17.35
N GLU A 242 2.97 -13.55 -17.30
CA GLU A 242 3.68 -14.81 -17.42
C GLU A 242 4.54 -15.02 -16.18
N VAL A 243 4.39 -16.17 -15.52
CA VAL A 243 5.26 -16.58 -14.42
C VAL A 243 6.15 -17.71 -14.93
N MET A 244 7.46 -17.51 -14.85
CA MET A 244 8.47 -18.49 -15.26
C MET A 244 8.98 -19.30 -14.07
N GLN A 245 8.99 -18.71 -12.87
CA GLN A 245 9.37 -19.41 -11.63
C GLN A 245 8.49 -18.99 -10.45
N VAL A 246 7.86 -19.98 -9.81
CA VAL A 246 7.06 -19.80 -8.61
C VAL A 246 7.96 -19.66 -7.37
N ALA A 247 7.50 -18.84 -6.43
CA ALA A 247 8.00 -18.76 -5.08
C ALA A 247 6.96 -19.34 -4.10
N PRO A 248 7.38 -19.89 -2.95
CA PRO A 248 6.44 -20.24 -1.89
C PRO A 248 5.60 -19.02 -1.51
N ALA A 249 4.29 -19.21 -1.35
CA ALA A 249 3.45 -18.18 -0.77
C ALA A 249 3.93 -17.86 0.65
N PRO A 250 3.88 -16.58 1.09
CA PRO A 250 4.11 -16.24 2.47
C PRO A 250 3.17 -17.05 3.36
N GLN A 251 3.75 -17.77 4.31
CA GLN A 251 2.93 -18.33 5.38
C GLN A 251 2.64 -17.22 6.37
N PRO A 252 1.36 -16.94 6.68
CA PRO A 252 1.05 -15.96 7.71
C PRO A 252 1.62 -16.46 9.03
N THR A 253 2.65 -15.77 9.55
CA THR A 253 3.12 -16.01 10.91
C THR A 253 2.02 -15.54 11.86
N PRO A 254 1.41 -16.43 12.66
CA PRO A 254 0.42 -16.00 13.62
C PRO A 254 1.04 -14.97 14.56
N LYS A 255 0.37 -13.84 14.75
CA LYS A 255 0.82 -12.84 15.73
C LYS A 255 0.68 -13.46 17.11
N THR A 256 1.79 -13.52 17.85
CA THR A 256 1.80 -14.00 19.23
C THR A 256 1.61 -12.84 20.18
N TYR A 257 0.82 -13.05 21.22
CA TYR A 257 0.56 -12.08 22.27
C TYR A 257 1.13 -12.60 23.59
N PRO A 258 1.70 -11.74 24.44
CA PRO A 258 2.03 -12.16 25.79
C PRO A 258 0.75 -12.54 26.56
N PRO A 259 0.84 -13.42 27.57
CA PRO A 259 -0.30 -13.78 28.41
C PRO A 259 -1.01 -12.53 28.95
N TYR A 260 -2.34 -12.52 28.93
CA TYR A 260 -3.10 -11.39 29.46
C TYR A 260 -3.02 -11.33 30.99
N GLU A 261 -2.44 -10.24 31.50
CA GLU A 261 -2.26 -9.97 32.92
C GLU A 261 -2.65 -8.52 33.25
N SER A 262 -3.80 -8.32 33.89
CA SER A 262 -4.25 -7.00 34.33
C SER A 262 -5.01 -7.07 35.68
N ARG A 263 -5.58 -5.94 36.11
CA ARG A 263 -6.22 -5.75 37.42
C ARG A 263 -7.74 -5.97 37.35
N GLY A 264 -8.17 -7.19 37.03
CA GLY A 264 -9.57 -7.59 37.12
C GLY A 264 -10.06 -7.70 38.59
N CYS A 265 -11.35 -7.40 38.81
CA CYS A 265 -12.07 -7.64 40.05
C CYS A 265 -12.37 -9.14 40.19
N ARG A 266 -11.68 -9.80 41.13
CA ARG A 266 -11.78 -11.26 41.33
C ARG A 266 -13.07 -11.72 42.01
N ASP A 267 -13.82 -10.79 42.61
CA ASP A 267 -15.09 -11.05 43.28
C ASP A 267 -16.22 -11.25 42.27
N ILE A 268 -16.09 -10.65 41.08
CA ILE A 268 -16.99 -10.86 39.95
C ILE A 268 -16.38 -11.90 39.01
N ARG A 269 -17.12 -12.97 38.72
CA ARG A 269 -16.65 -14.08 37.86
C ARG A 269 -17.63 -14.36 36.75
N GLY A 270 -17.16 -14.22 35.51
CA GLY A 270 -17.89 -14.58 34.30
C GLY A 270 -17.27 -15.75 33.56
N ARG A 271 -17.72 -16.01 32.33
CA ARG A 271 -17.13 -17.08 31.50
C ARG A 271 -15.74 -16.71 31.03
N ARG A 272 -14.81 -17.66 31.04
CA ARG A 272 -13.46 -17.45 30.50
C ARG A 272 -13.42 -17.74 29.00
N THR A 273 -13.70 -16.73 28.19
CA THR A 273 -13.72 -16.84 26.72
C THR A 273 -12.34 -16.65 26.08
N GLY A 274 -11.36 -16.14 26.83
CA GLY A 274 -10.08 -15.68 26.28
C GLY A 274 -10.11 -14.26 25.70
N PHE A 275 -11.27 -13.59 25.73
CA PHE A 275 -11.47 -12.24 25.23
C PHE A 275 -12.37 -11.41 26.16
N PHE A 276 -12.28 -10.09 26.03
CA PHE A 276 -13.24 -9.20 26.70
C PHE A 276 -14.65 -9.43 26.16
N HIS A 277 -15.63 -9.46 27.06
CA HIS A 277 -17.05 -9.54 26.71
C HIS A 277 -17.89 -8.92 27.83
N VAL A 278 -19.20 -8.85 27.66
CA VAL A 278 -20.11 -8.30 28.67
C VAL A 278 -21.00 -9.37 29.26
N GLU A 279 -21.22 -9.32 30.57
CA GLU A 279 -22.17 -10.16 31.28
C GLU A 279 -22.93 -9.33 32.31
N ARG A 280 -24.17 -9.73 32.61
CA ARG A 280 -24.97 -9.11 33.66
C ARG A 280 -24.92 -9.97 34.92
N HIS A 281 -24.44 -9.42 36.01
CA HIS A 281 -24.35 -10.05 37.34
C HIS A 281 -25.15 -9.22 38.32
N ASP A 282 -26.13 -9.83 39.00
CA ASP A 282 -27.02 -9.16 39.97
C ASP A 282 -27.67 -7.86 39.47
N GLY A 283 -28.04 -7.83 38.18
CA GLY A 283 -28.66 -6.67 37.54
C GLY A 283 -27.66 -5.60 37.05
N ILE A 284 -26.38 -5.75 37.35
CA ILE A 284 -25.31 -4.82 36.94
C ILE A 284 -24.57 -5.39 35.71
N TRP A 285 -24.36 -4.54 34.71
CA TRP A 285 -23.51 -4.89 33.57
C TRP A 285 -22.04 -4.77 33.94
N TRP A 286 -21.30 -5.84 33.69
CA TRP A 286 -19.86 -5.90 33.84
C TRP A 286 -19.21 -6.20 32.49
N VAL A 287 -18.08 -5.58 32.23
CA VAL A 287 -17.11 -6.17 31.30
C VAL A 287 -16.44 -7.32 32.05
N ILE A 288 -16.25 -8.44 31.38
CA ILE A 288 -15.51 -9.60 31.87
C ILE A 288 -14.23 -9.70 31.05
N ASP A 289 -13.09 -9.80 31.74
CA ASP A 289 -11.77 -9.88 31.14
C ASP A 289 -11.51 -11.28 30.51
N PRO A 290 -10.45 -11.44 29.70
CA PRO A 290 -10.06 -12.73 29.10
C PRO A 290 -9.90 -13.90 30.07
N ASN A 291 -9.61 -13.62 31.35
CA ASN A 291 -9.43 -14.62 32.39
C ASN A 291 -10.73 -14.95 33.14
N GLY A 292 -11.83 -14.26 32.85
CA GLY A 292 -13.15 -14.48 33.45
C GLY A 292 -13.43 -13.62 34.68
N TYR A 293 -12.64 -12.58 34.95
CA TYR A 293 -12.86 -11.68 36.08
C TYR A 293 -13.62 -10.42 35.65
N GLY A 294 -14.43 -9.84 36.55
CA GLY A 294 -15.05 -8.54 36.28
C GLY A 294 -14.00 -7.47 36.02
N PHE A 295 -14.30 -6.54 35.14
CA PHE A 295 -13.38 -5.51 34.68
C PHE A 295 -14.10 -4.17 34.62
N TYR A 296 -13.63 -3.20 35.39
CA TYR A 296 -14.10 -1.82 35.28
C TYR A 296 -13.05 -1.02 34.52
N ILE A 297 -13.41 -0.46 33.38
CA ILE A 297 -12.46 0.19 32.47
C ILE A 297 -12.06 1.55 33.05
N ILE A 298 -10.81 1.69 33.44
CA ILE A 298 -10.21 2.96 33.89
C ILE A 298 -9.05 3.26 32.95
N GLY A 299 -9.26 4.23 32.06
CA GLY A 299 -8.35 4.56 30.97
C GLY A 299 -8.22 6.07 30.77
N THR A 300 -7.15 6.47 30.08
CA THR A 300 -7.01 7.81 29.52
C THR A 300 -6.75 7.71 28.03
N ASP A 301 -7.30 8.66 27.28
CA ASP A 301 -7.04 8.81 25.86
C ASP A 301 -5.68 9.49 25.62
N HIS A 302 -5.19 9.37 24.40
CA HIS A 302 -4.00 10.06 23.89
C HIS A 302 -2.68 9.72 24.61
N VAL A 303 -2.53 8.47 25.06
CA VAL A 303 -1.24 7.91 25.51
C VAL A 303 -0.36 7.63 24.29
N ASN A 304 0.15 8.68 23.66
CA ASN A 304 0.86 8.59 22.38
C ASN A 304 2.09 9.51 22.33
N TYR A 305 3.20 8.93 21.89
CA TYR A 305 4.52 9.56 21.87
C TYR A 305 4.64 10.70 20.83
N ASN A 306 3.82 10.66 19.77
CA ASN A 306 4.00 11.48 18.57
C ASN A 306 3.04 12.68 18.48
N VAL A 307 2.11 12.82 19.42
CA VAL A 307 1.01 13.81 19.36
C VAL A 307 1.15 14.88 20.44
N HIS A 308 0.50 16.05 20.34
CA HIS A 308 -0.33 16.52 19.22
C HIS A 308 0.43 17.48 18.32
N TRP A 309 0.20 17.35 17.01
CA TRP A 309 0.71 18.28 16.01
C TRP A 309 0.16 19.68 16.25
N CYS A 310 1.04 20.68 16.24
CA CYS A 310 0.65 22.08 16.27
C CYS A 310 0.93 22.70 14.90
N GLU A 311 -0.13 23.04 14.17
CA GLU A 311 -0.03 23.60 12.81
C GLU A 311 0.83 24.87 12.77
N LYS A 312 0.60 25.80 13.71
CA LYS A 312 1.37 27.05 13.82
C LYS A 312 2.87 26.81 14.01
N LEU A 313 3.25 25.73 14.68
CA LEU A 313 4.64 25.40 14.95
C LEU A 313 5.25 24.48 13.88
N GLY A 314 4.43 23.77 13.11
CA GLY A 314 4.89 22.76 12.15
C GLY A 314 5.53 21.53 12.79
N TYR A 315 5.21 21.23 14.06
CA TYR A 315 5.63 20.02 14.77
C TYR A 315 4.77 19.74 16.00
N ALA A 316 4.94 18.59 16.64
CA ALA A 316 4.32 18.25 17.93
C ALA A 316 5.23 18.61 19.13
N PRO A 317 4.91 19.64 19.95
CA PRO A 317 5.79 20.07 21.05
C PRO A 317 5.96 19.02 22.15
N TYR A 318 4.90 18.28 22.47
CA TYR A 318 4.96 17.19 23.44
C TYR A 318 5.98 16.13 23.02
N HIS A 319 5.88 15.64 21.76
CA HIS A 319 6.83 14.69 21.18
C HIS A 319 8.28 15.13 21.36
N ARG A 320 8.63 16.38 20.99
CA ARG A 320 10.01 16.89 21.17
C ARG A 320 10.45 16.91 22.64
N ASN A 321 9.55 17.24 23.56
CA ASN A 321 9.85 17.25 24.98
C ASN A 321 10.06 15.86 25.55
N VAL A 322 9.24 14.88 25.17
CA VAL A 322 9.42 13.50 25.63
C VAL A 322 10.60 12.82 24.97
N ALA A 323 10.88 13.09 23.70
CA ALA A 323 12.09 12.62 23.02
C ALA A 323 13.36 13.11 23.73
N ARG A 324 13.41 14.40 24.08
CA ARG A 324 14.54 14.97 24.86
C ARG A 324 14.63 14.39 26.27
N LYS A 325 13.49 14.13 26.93
CA LYS A 325 13.45 13.66 28.32
C LYS A 325 13.82 12.18 28.46
N TYR A 326 13.34 11.32 27.57
CA TYR A 326 13.46 9.87 27.68
C TYR A 326 14.44 9.25 26.68
N GLY A 327 14.85 9.98 25.64
CA GLY A 327 15.80 9.53 24.63
C GLY A 327 15.22 8.57 23.57
N SER A 328 14.21 7.77 23.92
CA SER A 328 13.51 6.87 23.00
C SER A 328 12.02 6.75 23.32
N GLU A 329 11.22 6.31 22.33
CA GLU A 329 9.80 6.00 22.54
C GLU A 329 9.62 4.85 23.55
N ASP A 330 10.48 3.84 23.52
CA ASP A 330 10.38 2.69 24.43
C ASP A 330 10.61 3.10 25.90
N ALA A 331 11.63 3.93 26.16
CA ALA A 331 11.87 4.45 27.51
C ALA A 331 10.73 5.37 27.99
N TRP A 332 10.13 6.15 27.08
CA TRP A 332 8.92 6.92 27.39
C TRP A 332 7.73 6.01 27.70
N ALA A 333 7.52 4.96 26.92
CA ALA A 333 6.41 4.03 27.08
C ALA A 333 6.50 3.31 28.42
N GLU A 334 7.69 2.81 28.79
CA GLU A 334 7.94 2.18 30.09
C GLU A 334 7.61 3.13 31.25
N ALA A 335 8.17 4.34 31.24
CA ALA A 335 7.95 5.32 32.29
C ALA A 335 6.50 5.79 32.38
N THR A 336 5.81 5.88 31.24
CA THR A 336 4.40 6.32 31.17
C THR A 336 3.46 5.24 31.64
N VAL A 337 3.63 3.99 31.18
CA VAL A 337 2.79 2.87 31.62
C VAL A 337 2.97 2.60 33.11
N GLN A 338 4.19 2.63 33.63
CA GLN A 338 4.42 2.47 35.08
C GLN A 338 3.68 3.54 35.88
N ARG A 339 3.63 4.78 35.39
CA ARG A 339 2.89 5.87 36.04
C ARG A 339 1.39 5.60 36.04
N LEU A 340 0.82 5.20 34.90
CA LEU A 340 -0.60 4.86 34.78
C LEU A 340 -0.99 3.71 35.70
N LEU A 341 -0.18 2.65 35.76
CA LEU A 341 -0.40 1.52 36.68
C LEU A 341 -0.33 1.96 38.15
N ASN A 342 0.60 2.85 38.51
CA ASN A 342 0.70 3.40 39.87
C ASN A 342 -0.51 4.27 40.23
N TRP A 343 -1.11 4.95 39.26
CA TRP A 343 -2.34 5.73 39.42
C TRP A 343 -3.62 4.89 39.41
N GLY A 344 -3.52 3.58 39.15
CA GLY A 344 -4.65 2.66 39.17
C GLY A 344 -5.38 2.48 37.84
N PHE A 345 -4.85 3.00 36.73
CA PHE A 345 -5.38 2.72 35.40
C PHE A 345 -5.14 1.25 35.02
N ASN A 346 -6.06 0.68 34.25
CA ASN A 346 -5.98 -0.69 33.73
C ASN A 346 -6.20 -0.77 32.21
N SER A 347 -6.37 0.37 31.54
CA SER A 347 -6.59 0.43 30.10
C SER A 347 -5.95 1.67 29.45
N LEU A 348 -5.65 1.52 28.17
CA LEU A 348 -5.26 2.57 27.23
C LEU A 348 -6.49 2.89 26.38
N GLY A 349 -6.93 4.14 26.44
CA GLY A 349 -8.06 4.62 25.66
C GLY A 349 -7.69 4.95 24.20
N ALA A 350 -8.41 5.90 23.65
CA ALA A 350 -8.28 6.35 22.28
C ALA A 350 -6.86 6.79 21.94
N ASN A 351 -6.42 6.52 20.70
CA ASN A 351 -5.15 7.00 20.16
C ASN A 351 -3.93 6.71 21.07
N ASN A 352 -3.71 5.43 21.39
CA ASN A 352 -2.53 4.96 22.14
C ASN A 352 -1.39 4.53 21.20
N SER A 353 -0.13 4.75 21.62
CA SER A 353 1.06 4.26 20.93
C SER A 353 1.19 2.74 21.09
N PRO A 354 1.49 1.96 20.02
CA PRO A 354 1.72 0.52 20.13
C PRO A 354 2.81 0.12 21.14
N SER A 355 3.82 0.98 21.34
CA SER A 355 4.91 0.80 22.32
C SER A 355 4.42 0.68 23.78
N THR A 356 3.23 1.18 24.09
CA THR A 356 2.62 1.15 25.43
C THR A 356 1.77 -0.08 25.71
N ARG A 357 1.44 -0.86 24.67
CA ARG A 357 0.55 -2.02 24.76
C ARG A 357 1.24 -3.21 25.41
N TYR A 358 0.43 -4.14 25.92
CA TYR A 358 0.89 -5.40 26.52
C TYR A 358 1.78 -5.24 27.77
N ARG A 359 1.62 -4.12 28.48
CA ARG A 359 2.37 -3.78 29.70
C ARG A 359 1.42 -3.62 30.89
N GLY A 360 0.43 -4.52 31.03
CA GLY A 360 -0.54 -4.50 32.12
C GLY A 360 -1.80 -3.65 31.89
N LEU A 361 -1.88 -2.96 30.74
CA LEU A 361 -3.02 -2.15 30.34
C LEU A 361 -3.71 -2.80 29.12
N ALA A 362 -5.03 -3.06 29.22
CA ALA A 362 -5.84 -3.41 28.05
C ALA A 362 -5.83 -2.25 27.05
N HIS A 363 -6.05 -2.49 25.76
CA HIS A 363 -6.00 -1.42 24.75
C HIS A 363 -7.24 -1.41 23.86
N THR A 364 -7.52 -0.26 23.27
CA THR A 364 -8.57 -0.08 22.26
C THR A 364 -7.99 0.30 20.91
N GLU A 365 -8.74 0.00 19.85
CA GLU A 365 -8.44 0.39 18.47
C GLU A 365 -9.57 1.24 17.87
N PHE A 366 -9.29 2.07 16.88
CA PHE A 366 -10.31 2.85 16.15
C PHE A 366 -10.62 2.27 14.77
N LEU A 367 -11.90 2.25 14.42
CA LEU A 367 -12.41 2.00 13.08
C LEU A 367 -13.23 3.22 12.63
N GLY A 368 -12.60 4.12 11.88
CA GLY A 368 -13.24 5.31 11.35
C GLY A 368 -14.13 5.06 10.12
N MET A 369 -15.07 4.12 10.20
CA MET A 369 -15.90 3.73 9.05
C MET A 369 -16.66 4.92 8.47
N GLY A 370 -17.43 5.62 9.28
CA GLY A 370 -18.23 6.76 8.87
C GLY A 370 -17.41 7.99 8.51
N THR A 371 -16.42 8.36 9.32
CA THR A 371 -15.61 9.57 9.05
C THR A 371 -14.78 9.44 7.78
N MET A 372 -14.24 8.24 7.50
CA MET A 372 -13.50 8.00 6.26
C MET A 372 -14.43 7.92 5.06
N PHE A 373 -15.56 7.21 5.16
CA PHE A 373 -16.50 7.10 4.04
C PHE A 373 -17.18 8.43 3.70
N ALA A 374 -17.41 9.31 4.67
CA ALA A 374 -17.93 10.66 4.44
C ALA A 374 -17.00 11.51 3.54
N SER A 375 -15.73 11.15 3.39
CA SER A 375 -14.82 11.81 2.43
C SER A 375 -15.01 11.33 0.99
N TYR A 376 -15.69 10.19 0.81
CA TYR A 376 -16.05 9.61 -0.48
C TYR A 376 -17.49 9.97 -0.87
N SER A 377 -18.45 9.70 0.01
CA SER A 377 -19.85 10.08 -0.15
C SER A 377 -20.49 10.31 1.22
N ASP A 378 -21.17 11.45 1.38
CA ASP A 378 -21.71 11.92 2.65
C ASP A 378 -23.21 12.23 2.58
N ILE A 379 -23.90 12.08 3.72
CA ILE A 379 -25.18 12.77 3.97
C ILE A 379 -24.89 14.18 4.44
N CYS A 380 -24.00 14.32 5.43
CA CYS A 380 -23.59 15.59 6.01
C CYS A 380 -22.11 15.83 5.73
N PRO A 381 -21.72 16.95 5.10
CA PRO A 381 -20.35 17.14 4.65
C PRO A 381 -19.40 17.34 5.83
N LYS A 382 -18.18 16.85 5.67
CA LYS A 382 -17.08 17.13 6.60
C LYS A 382 -16.60 18.56 6.38
N VAL A 383 -16.76 19.42 7.40
CA VAL A 383 -16.33 20.83 7.36
C VAL A 383 -15.08 21.05 8.23
N HIS A 384 -15.05 20.48 9.44
CA HIS A 384 -13.93 20.59 10.36
C HIS A 384 -13.45 19.20 10.79
N TRP A 385 -14.17 18.58 11.73
CA TRP A 385 -13.76 17.35 12.39
C TRP A 385 -14.28 16.10 11.67
N THR A 386 -15.61 15.95 11.63
CA THR A 386 -16.30 14.81 11.03
C THR A 386 -17.41 15.28 10.08
N GLY A 387 -17.88 14.33 9.27
CA GLY A 387 -19.12 14.43 8.52
C GLY A 387 -20.07 13.32 8.99
N PHE A 388 -21.11 13.06 8.21
CA PHE A 388 -21.92 11.87 8.34
C PHE A 388 -21.90 11.08 7.02
N PRO A 389 -21.53 9.79 7.02
CA PRO A 389 -21.39 9.01 5.80
C PRO A 389 -22.71 8.83 5.06
N ASN A 390 -22.64 8.68 3.75
CA ASN A 390 -23.75 8.18 2.95
C ASN A 390 -23.88 6.66 3.10
N VAL A 391 -24.54 6.24 4.19
CA VAL A 391 -24.78 4.82 4.49
C VAL A 391 -25.65 4.10 3.45
N PHE A 392 -26.37 4.85 2.60
CA PHE A 392 -27.17 4.31 1.49
C PHE A 392 -26.38 4.16 0.19
N HIS A 393 -25.09 4.51 0.19
CA HIS A 393 -24.24 4.31 -0.98
C HIS A 393 -23.98 2.80 -1.16
N PRO A 394 -24.10 2.23 -2.39
CA PRO A 394 -23.92 0.79 -2.61
C PRO A 394 -22.53 0.25 -2.23
N LYS A 395 -21.52 1.12 -2.21
CA LYS A 395 -20.14 0.80 -1.77
C LYS A 395 -19.90 0.92 -0.25
N PHE A 396 -20.89 1.32 0.55
CA PHE A 396 -20.68 1.55 1.99
C PHE A 396 -20.38 0.25 2.75
N GLU A 397 -21.15 -0.80 2.50
CA GLU A 397 -20.93 -2.12 3.11
C GLU A 397 -19.57 -2.70 2.71
N GLU A 398 -19.26 -2.70 1.40
CA GLU A 398 -17.97 -3.13 0.88
C GLU A 398 -16.79 -2.37 1.53
N PHE A 399 -16.94 -1.06 1.73
CA PHE A 399 -15.94 -0.25 2.42
C PHE A 399 -15.73 -0.70 3.86
N CYS A 400 -16.81 -0.90 4.61
CA CYS A 400 -16.77 -1.38 5.99
C CYS A 400 -16.07 -2.75 6.06
N ASP A 401 -16.39 -3.68 5.16
CA ASP A 401 -15.78 -5.00 5.09
C ASP A 401 -14.29 -4.95 4.79
N LYS A 402 -13.87 -4.16 3.80
CA LYS A 402 -12.45 -3.99 3.45
C LYS A 402 -11.68 -3.35 4.61
N LEU A 403 -12.27 -2.35 5.29
CA LEU A 403 -11.63 -1.73 6.46
C LEU A 403 -11.53 -2.71 7.63
N ALA A 404 -12.60 -3.47 7.93
CA ALA A 404 -12.61 -4.47 8.99
C ALA A 404 -11.60 -5.58 8.71
N ARG A 405 -11.50 -6.07 7.48
CA ARG A 405 -10.46 -7.02 7.07
C ARG A 405 -9.05 -6.46 7.33
N LYS A 406 -8.82 -5.19 6.99
CA LYS A 406 -7.51 -4.53 7.15
C LYS A 406 -7.14 -4.27 8.61
N ARG A 407 -8.10 -3.92 9.47
CA ARG A 407 -7.85 -3.46 10.85
C ARG A 407 -8.16 -4.50 11.93
N CYS A 408 -9.18 -5.33 11.71
CA CYS A 408 -9.62 -6.32 12.69
C CYS A 408 -8.94 -7.67 12.50
N ALA A 409 -8.80 -8.17 11.26
CA ALA A 409 -8.23 -9.50 11.02
C ALA A 409 -6.82 -9.68 11.63
N PRO A 410 -5.90 -8.69 11.59
CA PRO A 410 -4.59 -8.81 12.25
C PRO A 410 -4.62 -8.88 13.78
N ASN A 411 -5.74 -8.49 14.40
CA ASN A 411 -5.91 -8.35 15.84
C ASN A 411 -6.98 -9.30 16.41
N ARG A 412 -7.56 -10.18 15.58
CA ARG A 412 -8.69 -11.05 15.96
C ARG A 412 -8.40 -11.97 17.15
N ASP A 413 -7.13 -12.31 17.34
CA ASP A 413 -6.63 -13.24 18.36
C ASP A 413 -5.93 -12.50 19.53
N ASP A 414 -6.03 -11.16 19.60
CA ASP A 414 -5.40 -10.36 20.65
C ASP A 414 -6.23 -10.37 21.94
N PRO A 415 -5.79 -11.04 23.02
CA PRO A 415 -6.54 -11.06 24.27
C PRO A 415 -6.47 -9.72 25.02
N TRP A 416 -5.54 -8.83 24.68
CA TRP A 416 -5.42 -7.52 25.32
C TRP A 416 -6.32 -6.44 24.70
N LEU A 417 -6.89 -6.73 23.54
CA LEU A 417 -7.79 -5.81 22.85
C LEU A 417 -9.15 -5.82 23.53
N LEU A 418 -9.47 -4.71 24.21
CA LEU A 418 -10.75 -4.47 24.86
C LEU A 418 -11.90 -4.38 23.83
N GLY A 419 -11.62 -3.78 22.68
CA GLY A 419 -12.58 -3.62 21.60
C GLY A 419 -12.20 -2.51 20.62
N TYR A 420 -13.11 -2.27 19.68
CA TYR A 420 -12.98 -1.22 18.66
C TYR A 420 -13.97 -0.09 18.92
N PHE A 421 -13.48 1.16 18.91
CA PHE A 421 -14.34 2.33 18.78
C PHE A 421 -14.70 2.53 17.31
N LEU A 422 -16.00 2.55 17.02
CA LEU A 422 -16.52 2.91 15.70
C LEU A 422 -16.69 4.42 15.65
N ASP A 423 -15.87 5.06 14.81
CA ASP A 423 -15.86 6.52 14.61
C ASP A 423 -15.70 7.33 15.91
N ASN A 424 -15.80 8.66 15.78
CA ASN A 424 -15.82 9.60 16.89
C ASN A 424 -16.67 10.80 16.49
N GLU A 425 -17.70 11.15 17.27
CA GLU A 425 -18.49 12.39 17.12
C GLU A 425 -18.93 12.68 15.68
N LEU A 426 -19.53 11.71 14.99
CA LEU A 426 -20.13 11.95 13.67
C LEU A 426 -21.24 13.02 13.76
N GLU A 427 -21.54 13.65 12.63
CA GLU A 427 -22.54 14.74 12.52
C GLU A 427 -23.99 14.22 12.56
N TRP A 428 -24.35 13.46 13.61
CA TRP A 428 -25.65 12.81 13.81
C TRP A 428 -26.85 13.77 13.77
N PHE A 429 -26.63 15.03 14.13
CA PHE A 429 -27.66 16.07 14.16
C PHE A 429 -27.57 17.04 12.96
N GLY A 430 -26.86 16.66 11.90
CA GLY A 430 -26.61 17.50 10.73
C GLY A 430 -25.96 18.85 11.07
N LYS A 431 -25.98 19.80 10.13
CA LYS A 431 -25.41 21.13 10.37
C LYS A 431 -26.35 22.09 11.11
N SER A 432 -27.61 21.72 11.30
CA SER A 432 -28.56 22.47 12.12
C SER A 432 -28.49 22.11 13.60
N HIS A 433 -27.80 21.03 13.98
CA HIS A 433 -27.68 20.54 15.35
C HIS A 433 -29.03 20.26 16.04
N ARG A 434 -30.00 19.76 15.27
CA ARG A 434 -31.37 19.43 15.73
C ARG A 434 -31.72 17.98 15.46
N GLU A 435 -32.75 17.47 16.14
CA GLU A 435 -33.24 16.08 16.07
C GLU A 435 -33.72 15.64 14.66
N GLY A 436 -33.76 16.53 13.66
CA GLY A 436 -34.02 16.22 12.24
C GLY A 436 -32.90 16.62 11.28
N GLY A 437 -31.72 17.03 11.76
CA GLY A 437 -30.72 17.65 10.90
C GLY A 437 -30.19 16.76 9.77
N LEU A 438 -30.07 15.44 9.98
CA LEU A 438 -29.69 14.53 8.88
C LEU A 438 -30.77 14.43 7.80
N PHE A 439 -32.06 14.58 8.16
CA PHE A 439 -33.14 14.64 7.19
C PHE A 439 -33.00 15.89 6.33
N GLU A 440 -32.71 17.03 6.94
CA GLU A 440 -32.44 18.29 6.22
C GLU A 440 -31.22 18.16 5.30
N GLU A 441 -30.12 17.58 5.78
CA GLU A 441 -28.91 17.34 4.98
C GLU A 441 -29.18 16.41 3.79
N ALA A 442 -29.85 15.28 4.01
CA ALA A 442 -30.26 14.37 2.94
C ALA A 442 -31.22 15.05 1.95
N PHE A 443 -32.11 15.94 2.43
CA PHE A 443 -33.05 16.67 1.58
C PHE A 443 -32.33 17.67 0.66
N LYS A 444 -31.21 18.27 1.09
CA LYS A 444 -30.38 19.19 0.28
C LYS A 444 -29.62 18.47 -0.85
N LYS A 445 -29.42 17.16 -0.76
CA LYS A 445 -28.67 16.40 -1.77
C LYS A 445 -29.40 16.36 -3.13
N PRO A 446 -28.66 16.24 -4.25
CA PRO A 446 -29.25 16.08 -5.58
C PRO A 446 -30.21 14.89 -5.68
N ALA A 447 -31.15 14.93 -6.62
CA ALA A 447 -32.19 13.90 -6.79
C ALA A 447 -31.63 12.48 -7.05
N ASN A 448 -30.46 12.38 -7.69
CA ASN A 448 -29.79 11.11 -7.98
C ASN A 448 -28.93 10.57 -6.81
N HIS A 449 -28.74 11.34 -5.73
CA HIS A 449 -27.97 10.91 -4.57
C HIS A 449 -28.71 9.82 -3.79
N SER A 450 -28.04 8.72 -3.43
CA SER A 450 -28.69 7.57 -2.79
C SER A 450 -29.38 7.93 -1.47
N ALA A 451 -28.78 8.76 -0.62
CA ALA A 451 -29.46 9.22 0.60
C ALA A 451 -30.75 10.03 0.32
N LYS A 452 -30.79 10.85 -0.74
CA LYS A 452 -32.00 11.60 -1.13
C LYS A 452 -33.08 10.65 -1.62
N ARG A 453 -32.69 9.62 -2.39
CA ARG A 453 -33.61 8.58 -2.87
C ARG A 453 -34.21 7.78 -1.71
N ALA A 454 -33.38 7.33 -0.78
CA ALA A 454 -33.82 6.62 0.42
C ALA A 454 -34.78 7.47 1.27
N LEU A 455 -34.49 8.77 1.41
CA LEU A 455 -35.39 9.72 2.08
C LEU A 455 -36.75 9.83 1.40
N VAL A 456 -36.77 9.97 0.07
CA VAL A 456 -38.01 10.10 -0.71
C VAL A 456 -38.82 8.81 -0.67
N GLU A 457 -38.16 7.65 -0.70
CA GLU A 457 -38.80 6.35 -0.54
C GLU A 457 -39.45 6.23 0.84
N PHE A 458 -38.71 6.53 1.91
CA PHE A 458 -39.25 6.55 3.27
C PHE A 458 -40.50 7.43 3.43
N LEU A 459 -40.54 8.58 2.75
CA LEU A 459 -41.69 9.49 2.78
C LEU A 459 -42.91 9.02 1.97
N ARG A 460 -42.73 8.09 1.04
CA ARG A 460 -43.84 7.56 0.21
C ARG A 460 -44.61 6.44 0.91
N GLY A 461 -44.09 5.92 2.02
CA GLY A 461 -44.57 4.68 2.66
C GLY A 461 -44.12 3.47 1.86
#